data_AF-A0A3C0WLR7-F1
#
_entry.id   AF-A0A3C0WLR7-F1
#
_cell.length_a   1.000
_cell.length_b   1.000
_cell.length_c   1.000
_cell.angle_alpha   90.00
_cell.angle_beta   90.00
_cell.angle_gamma   90.00
#
_symmetry.space_group_name_H-M   'P 1'
#
loop_
_entity.id
_entity.type
_entity.pdbx_description
1 polymer ?
#
loop_
_entity_poly.entity_id
_entity_poly.type
_entity_poly.pdbx_seq_one_letter_code
_entity_poly.pdbx_strand_id
1 'polypeptide(L)'
;MIRKPIKFIVFLLLGMVFAFQPARVQAQNETPGANIPTQTPVPLPQGSITGKIINQNDPAKEVGELEVMLHILDQDQNELGMLHGQSTADGNFTITEVPFQVGLGYTAAVVFEETTYYSPMIWAEEGITEANLEVAVYETTPDLTSVRIEQMHVLFDFAQDGMEVKELFALSNLGERTVRAGQNIPGNSEVKASVLFPLPENADFINFEPQDNTRFIKYDGGFADLASIQPGEMVNMIVAGYLLPYADPQTFSFQTTLPVQSVN
;
A
#
# COMPACT_ATOMS: atom_id res chain seq x y z
N MET A 1 5.41 38.14 -48.12
CA MET A 1 4.14 38.16 -48.89
C MET A 1 3.49 36.79 -48.67
N ILE A 2 2.39 36.54 -47.96
CA ILE A 2 1.28 37.31 -47.38
C ILE A 2 0.77 36.50 -46.17
N ARG A 3 0.68 37.10 -44.98
CA ARG A 3 -0.18 36.62 -43.87
C ARG A 3 -1.58 37.17 -44.10
N LYS A 4 -2.61 36.32 -44.12
CA LYS A 4 -4.02 36.74 -44.20
C LYS A 4 -4.51 37.20 -42.81
N PRO A 5 -5.24 38.32 -42.71
CA PRO A 5 -5.85 38.78 -41.45
C PRO A 5 -7.26 38.18 -41.29
N ILE A 6 -7.62 37.79 -40.07
CA ILE A 6 -9.00 37.44 -39.71
C ILE A 6 -9.67 38.70 -39.15
N LYS A 7 -10.83 39.02 -39.71
CA LYS A 7 -11.61 40.23 -39.49
C LYS A 7 -12.40 40.16 -38.18
N PHE A 8 -12.34 41.25 -37.42
CA PHE A 8 -13.29 41.58 -36.35
C PHE A 8 -14.68 41.83 -36.93
N ILE A 9 -15.71 41.24 -36.32
CA ILE A 9 -17.11 41.61 -36.53
C ILE A 9 -17.61 42.23 -35.23
N VAL A 10 -17.98 43.50 -35.34
CA VAL A 10 -18.67 44.31 -34.33
C VAL A 10 -20.14 43.93 -34.36
N PHE A 11 -20.73 43.62 -33.20
CA PHE A 11 -22.17 43.69 -33.00
C PHE A 11 -22.47 44.60 -31.81
N LEU A 12 -23.18 45.68 -32.12
CA LEU A 12 -23.65 46.71 -31.22
C LEU A 12 -25.06 46.30 -30.77
N LEU A 13 -25.26 46.10 -29.47
CA LEU A 13 -26.61 45.88 -28.92
C LEU A 13 -26.76 46.53 -27.55
N LEU A 14 -27.34 47.73 -27.62
CA LEU A 14 -28.32 48.37 -26.75
C LEU A 14 -28.42 47.91 -25.29
N GLY A 15 -28.20 48.86 -24.39
CA GLY A 15 -28.22 48.68 -22.95
C GLY A 15 -29.60 48.31 -22.38
N MET A 16 -29.57 47.50 -21.33
CA MET A 16 -30.70 47.24 -20.47
C MET A 16 -30.25 47.46 -19.02
N VAL A 17 -30.76 48.53 -18.42
CA VAL A 17 -30.58 48.87 -17.01
C VAL A 17 -31.45 47.91 -16.21
N PHE A 18 -30.84 46.99 -15.45
CA PHE A 18 -31.56 46.20 -14.46
C PHE A 18 -31.74 47.02 -13.19
N ALA A 19 -32.96 47.53 -12.99
CA ALA A 19 -33.40 48.04 -11.70
C ALA A 19 -33.62 46.85 -10.75
N PHE A 20 -32.86 46.84 -9.64
CA PHE A 20 -33.13 45.96 -8.51
C PHE A 20 -34.49 46.34 -7.89
N GLN A 21 -35.50 45.51 -8.08
CA GLN A 21 -36.69 45.53 -7.23
C GLN A 21 -36.50 44.49 -6.12
N PRO A 22 -36.59 44.86 -4.82
CA PRO A 22 -36.65 43.86 -3.78
C PRO A 22 -37.98 43.10 -3.91
N ALA A 23 -37.90 41.81 -4.19
CA ALA A 23 -39.06 40.94 -4.13
C ALA A 23 -39.64 41.00 -2.70
N ARG A 24 -40.93 41.36 -2.61
CA ARG A 24 -41.68 41.22 -1.36
C ARG A 24 -41.69 39.74 -0.98
N VAL A 25 -41.06 39.40 0.14
CA VAL A 25 -41.28 38.11 0.81
C VAL A 25 -42.75 38.08 1.21
N GLN A 26 -43.56 37.32 0.48
CA GLN A 26 -44.86 36.91 1.00
C GLN A 26 -44.56 35.97 2.17
N ALA A 27 -44.94 36.40 3.38
CA ALA A 27 -44.99 35.52 4.53
C ALA A 27 -45.94 34.36 4.20
N GLN A 28 -45.35 33.21 3.90
CA GLN A 28 -46.08 31.96 3.80
C GLN A 28 -46.48 31.60 5.23
N ASN A 29 -47.79 31.59 5.52
CA ASN A 29 -48.30 31.14 6.80
C ASN A 29 -47.70 29.75 7.09
N GLU A 30 -46.89 29.66 8.14
CA GLU A 30 -46.39 28.40 8.66
C GLU A 30 -47.58 27.55 9.11
N THR A 31 -47.81 26.42 8.44
CA THR A 31 -48.69 25.37 8.95
C THR A 31 -47.98 24.71 10.12
N PRO A 32 -48.51 24.72 11.35
CA PRO A 32 -47.91 23.99 12.46
C PRO A 32 -48.06 22.49 12.21
N GLY A 33 -46.94 21.77 12.15
CA GLY A 33 -46.91 20.30 12.20
C GLY A 33 -46.59 19.60 10.87
N ALA A 34 -45.36 19.76 10.38
CA ALA A 34 -44.70 18.69 9.65
C ALA A 34 -43.71 18.04 10.61
N ASN A 35 -44.11 16.94 11.26
CA ASN A 35 -43.17 16.03 11.91
C ASN A 35 -42.22 15.52 10.81
N ILE A 36 -41.03 16.10 10.71
CA ILE A 36 -39.91 15.41 10.06
C ILE A 36 -39.57 14.29 11.04
N PRO A 37 -39.81 13.01 10.71
CA PRO A 37 -39.32 11.95 11.57
C PRO A 37 -37.81 12.12 11.64
N THR A 38 -37.30 12.40 12.84
CA THR A 38 -35.90 12.21 13.17
C THR A 38 -35.63 10.74 12.90
N GLN A 39 -35.02 10.44 11.75
CA GLN A 39 -34.53 9.11 11.50
C GLN A 39 -33.38 8.91 12.49
N THR A 40 -33.66 8.19 13.57
CA THR A 40 -32.60 7.63 14.41
C THR A 40 -31.68 6.85 13.48
N PRO A 41 -30.36 7.12 13.44
CA PRO A 41 -29.44 6.33 12.65
C PRO A 41 -29.68 4.85 12.97
N VAL A 42 -29.95 4.03 11.95
CA VAL A 42 -30.03 2.58 12.14
C VAL A 42 -28.65 2.17 12.65
N PRO A 43 -28.54 1.60 13.87
CA PRO A 43 -27.25 1.12 14.36
C PRO A 43 -26.71 0.12 13.35
N LEU A 44 -25.46 0.28 12.94
CA LEU A 44 -24.80 -0.72 12.11
C LEU A 44 -24.84 -2.06 12.86
N PRO A 45 -25.06 -3.19 12.17
CA PRO A 45 -24.98 -4.50 12.80
C PRO A 45 -23.59 -4.64 13.43
N GLN A 46 -23.57 -4.65 14.77
CA GLN A 46 -22.36 -4.85 15.55
C GLN A 46 -22.18 -6.34 15.80
N GLY A 47 -20.95 -6.79 15.58
CA GLY A 47 -20.54 -8.16 15.72
C GLY A 47 -19.28 -8.32 16.55
N SER A 48 -18.70 -9.50 16.48
CA SER A 48 -17.40 -9.79 17.08
C SER A 48 -16.51 -10.56 16.12
N ILE A 49 -15.21 -10.26 16.19
CA ILE A 49 -14.18 -11.05 15.51
C ILE A 49 -13.34 -11.71 16.58
N THR A 50 -13.28 -13.03 16.51
CA THR A 50 -12.34 -13.84 17.29
C THR A 50 -11.15 -14.21 16.42
N GLY A 51 -10.07 -14.64 17.03
CA GLY A 51 -8.97 -15.16 16.26
C GLY A 51 -7.86 -15.74 17.08
N LYS A 52 -6.85 -16.24 16.37
CA LYS A 52 -5.66 -16.83 16.98
C LYS A 52 -4.41 -16.45 16.19
N ILE A 53 -3.35 -16.11 16.93
CA ILE A 53 -2.00 -15.92 16.41
C ILE A 53 -1.28 -17.26 16.44
N ILE A 54 -0.71 -17.67 15.32
CA ILE A 54 -0.03 -18.97 15.19
C ILE A 54 1.37 -18.74 14.63
N ASN A 55 2.39 -19.17 15.39
CA ASN A 55 3.76 -19.23 14.90
C ASN A 55 3.92 -20.43 13.97
N GLN A 56 4.12 -20.17 12.68
CA GLN A 56 4.26 -21.23 11.68
C GLN A 56 5.60 -21.97 11.79
N ASN A 57 6.62 -21.39 12.44
CA ASN A 57 7.89 -22.07 12.67
C ASN A 57 7.87 -23.02 13.86
N ASP A 58 6.98 -22.79 14.83
CA ASP A 58 6.77 -23.67 15.98
C ASP A 58 5.32 -23.52 16.48
N PRO A 59 4.35 -24.25 15.88
CA PRO A 59 2.93 -24.10 16.22
C PRO A 59 2.58 -24.49 17.66
N ALA A 60 3.48 -25.20 18.36
CA ALA A 60 3.30 -25.56 19.77
C ALA A 60 3.74 -24.44 20.72
N LYS A 61 4.57 -23.51 20.24
CA LYS A 61 5.00 -22.32 20.98
C LYS A 61 3.90 -21.27 20.92
N GLU A 62 3.30 -21.01 22.07
CA GLU A 62 2.32 -19.94 22.22
C GLU A 62 2.96 -18.58 21.91
N VAL A 63 2.28 -17.80 21.08
CA VAL A 63 2.64 -16.41 20.76
C VAL A 63 1.43 -15.54 21.06
N GLY A 64 1.55 -14.73 22.10
CA GLY A 64 0.45 -13.99 22.67
C GLY A 64 0.91 -12.69 23.32
N GLU A 65 0.01 -12.03 24.02
CA GLU A 65 0.26 -10.71 24.61
C GLU A 65 0.70 -9.67 23.55
N LEU A 66 0.25 -9.84 22.32
CA LEU A 66 0.47 -8.91 21.21
C LEU A 66 -0.76 -8.02 21.02
N GLU A 67 -0.49 -6.73 20.75
CA GLU A 67 -1.53 -5.83 20.25
C GLU A 67 -2.04 -6.34 18.90
N VAL A 68 -3.36 -6.39 18.77
CA VAL A 68 -4.06 -6.80 17.56
C VAL A 68 -4.76 -5.58 16.97
N MET A 69 -4.40 -5.22 15.76
CA MET A 69 -5.03 -4.12 15.01
C MET A 69 -5.96 -4.73 13.96
N LEU A 70 -7.27 -4.53 14.11
CA LEU A 70 -8.25 -4.92 13.10
C LEU A 70 -8.48 -3.75 12.16
N HIS A 71 -7.97 -3.89 10.94
CA HIS A 71 -8.19 -2.95 9.85
C HIS A 71 -9.58 -3.13 9.27
N ILE A 72 -10.27 -2.02 8.99
CA ILE A 72 -11.58 -1.97 8.33
C ILE A 72 -11.38 -1.26 7.00
N LEU A 73 -11.66 -1.96 5.91
CA LEU A 73 -11.34 -1.51 4.56
C LEU A 73 -12.61 -1.47 3.70
N ASP A 74 -12.66 -0.57 2.71
CA ASP A 74 -13.68 -0.60 1.67
C ASP A 74 -13.33 -1.60 0.54
N GLN A 75 -14.18 -1.69 -0.49
CA GLN A 75 -13.99 -2.57 -1.66
C GLN A 75 -12.73 -2.26 -2.48
N ASP A 76 -12.24 -1.02 -2.41
CA ASP A 76 -11.04 -0.54 -3.07
C ASP A 76 -9.79 -0.68 -2.16
N GLN A 77 -9.94 -1.32 -0.99
CA GLN A 77 -8.92 -1.51 0.04
C GLN A 77 -8.41 -0.22 0.69
N ASN A 78 -9.22 0.85 0.67
CA ASN A 78 -8.91 2.03 1.46
C ASN A 78 -9.24 1.77 2.92
N GLU A 79 -8.34 2.14 3.82
CA GLU A 79 -8.57 2.08 5.27
C GLU A 79 -9.67 3.08 5.67
N LEU A 80 -10.77 2.57 6.21
CA LEU A 80 -11.88 3.36 6.75
C LEU A 80 -11.77 3.56 8.27
N GLY A 81 -11.08 2.66 8.96
CA GLY A 81 -10.87 2.74 10.40
C GLY A 81 -10.21 1.50 10.97
N MET A 82 -9.76 1.61 12.21
CA MET A 82 -9.03 0.56 12.90
C MET A 82 -9.61 0.35 14.30
N LEU A 83 -9.79 -0.92 14.67
CA LEU A 83 -10.12 -1.32 16.04
C LEU A 83 -8.91 -2.01 16.66
N HIS A 84 -8.73 -1.84 17.96
CA HIS A 84 -7.61 -2.43 18.70
C HIS A 84 -8.12 -3.50 19.65
N GLY A 85 -7.33 -4.55 19.78
CA GLY A 85 -7.49 -5.63 20.73
C GLY A 85 -6.15 -6.06 21.29
N GLN A 86 -6.19 -7.03 22.19
CA GLN A 86 -5.01 -7.61 22.80
C GLN A 86 -5.19 -9.12 22.79
N SER A 87 -4.19 -9.85 22.30
CA SER A 87 -4.20 -11.31 22.42
C SER A 87 -3.86 -11.75 23.84
N THR A 88 -4.46 -12.86 24.26
CA THR A 88 -4.10 -13.59 25.48
C THR A 88 -2.74 -14.27 25.31
N ALA A 89 -2.18 -14.81 26.39
CA ALA A 89 -0.87 -15.46 26.36
C ALA A 89 -0.79 -16.66 25.37
N ASP A 90 -1.91 -17.36 25.17
CA ASP A 90 -2.03 -18.47 24.21
C ASP A 90 -2.34 -18.02 22.77
N GLY A 91 -2.33 -16.71 22.52
CA GLY A 91 -2.48 -16.09 21.19
C GLY A 91 -3.92 -15.89 20.73
N ASN A 92 -4.93 -16.26 21.53
CA ASN A 92 -6.32 -15.99 21.19
C ASN A 92 -6.66 -14.50 21.36
N PHE A 93 -7.54 -13.95 20.54
CA PHE A 93 -8.04 -12.59 20.71
C PHE A 93 -9.54 -12.49 20.41
N THR A 94 -10.16 -11.43 20.91
CA THR A 94 -11.55 -11.09 20.61
C THR A 94 -11.68 -9.58 20.52
N ILE A 95 -12.27 -9.10 19.42
CA ILE A 95 -12.61 -7.70 19.19
C ILE A 95 -14.13 -7.62 19.06
N THR A 96 -14.75 -6.82 19.90
CA THR A 96 -16.20 -6.63 19.96
C THR A 96 -16.62 -5.33 19.27
N GLU A 97 -17.92 -5.16 19.07
CA GLU A 97 -18.51 -3.97 18.46
C GLU A 97 -17.99 -3.71 17.03
N VAL A 98 -17.62 -4.78 16.32
CA VAL A 98 -17.14 -4.71 14.94
C VAL A 98 -18.32 -4.38 14.03
N PRO A 99 -18.27 -3.31 13.22
CA PRO A 99 -19.40 -2.93 12.37
C PRO A 99 -19.47 -3.80 11.12
N PHE A 100 -20.17 -4.94 11.17
CA PHE A 100 -20.32 -5.93 10.08
C PHE A 100 -21.23 -5.42 8.94
N GLN A 101 -20.78 -4.39 8.23
CA GLN A 101 -21.51 -3.82 7.11
C GLN A 101 -21.05 -4.44 5.79
N VAL A 102 -21.99 -4.95 5.00
CA VAL A 102 -21.71 -5.45 3.64
C VAL A 102 -20.94 -4.42 2.82
N GLY A 103 -19.89 -4.90 2.15
CA GLY A 103 -18.95 -4.05 1.39
C GLY A 103 -17.72 -3.62 2.18
N LEU A 104 -17.67 -3.90 3.49
CA LEU A 104 -16.46 -3.75 4.30
C LEU A 104 -15.68 -5.06 4.36
N GLY A 105 -14.36 -4.94 4.33
CA GLY A 105 -13.45 -6.05 4.58
C GLY A 105 -12.63 -5.84 5.85
N TYR A 106 -12.19 -6.94 6.45
CA TYR A 106 -11.44 -6.94 7.69
C TYR A 106 -10.22 -7.84 7.58
N THR A 107 -9.10 -7.35 8.12
CA THR A 107 -7.88 -8.14 8.34
C THR A 107 -7.30 -7.76 9.69
N ALA A 108 -6.85 -8.75 10.44
CA ALA A 108 -6.16 -8.55 11.70
C ALA A 108 -4.65 -8.44 11.44
N ALA A 109 -4.01 -7.44 12.03
CA ALA A 109 -2.59 -7.21 11.95
C ALA A 109 -1.95 -7.31 13.34
N VAL A 110 -0.78 -7.93 13.42
CA VAL A 110 0.03 -8.02 14.64
C VAL A 110 1.49 -7.74 14.31
N VAL A 111 2.23 -7.15 15.25
CA VAL A 111 3.68 -7.00 15.13
C VAL A 111 4.36 -8.13 15.91
N PHE A 112 5.13 -8.95 15.21
CA PHE A 112 5.94 -10.03 15.79
C PHE A 112 7.37 -9.93 15.25
N GLU A 113 8.37 -9.91 16.13
CA GLU A 113 9.79 -9.72 15.78
C GLU A 113 10.03 -8.55 14.80
N GLU A 114 9.42 -7.39 15.10
CA GLU A 114 9.51 -6.15 14.32
C GLU A 114 8.96 -6.27 12.88
N THR A 115 8.16 -7.29 12.59
CA THR A 115 7.46 -7.46 11.32
C THR A 115 5.95 -7.47 11.54
N THR A 116 5.22 -6.76 10.68
CA THR A 116 3.75 -6.79 10.67
C THR A 116 3.26 -7.98 9.87
N TYR A 117 2.42 -8.81 10.48
CA TYR A 117 1.74 -9.94 9.84
C TYR A 117 0.24 -9.68 9.79
N TYR A 118 -0.39 -10.10 8.70
CA TYR A 118 -1.82 -9.92 8.44
C TYR A 118 -2.52 -11.27 8.35
N SER A 119 -3.75 -11.36 8.86
CA SER A 119 -4.64 -12.45 8.51
C SER A 119 -5.08 -12.34 7.05
N PRO A 120 -5.57 -13.43 6.44
CA PRO A 120 -6.41 -13.32 5.26
C PRO A 120 -7.54 -12.31 5.50
N MET A 121 -7.85 -11.54 4.47
CA MET A 121 -8.96 -10.60 4.50
C MET A 121 -10.28 -11.34 4.35
N ILE A 122 -11.26 -10.98 5.16
CA ILE A 122 -12.64 -11.45 5.04
C ILE A 122 -13.55 -10.28 4.67
N TRP A 123 -14.64 -10.55 3.95
CA TRP A 123 -15.65 -9.56 3.62
C TRP A 123 -16.90 -9.79 4.47
N ALA A 124 -17.53 -8.70 4.93
CA ALA A 124 -18.81 -8.80 5.61
C ALA A 124 -19.89 -9.38 4.68
N GLU A 125 -20.64 -10.35 5.19
CA GLU A 125 -21.79 -10.94 4.50
C GLU A 125 -23.09 -10.57 5.22
N GLU A 126 -24.20 -10.53 4.47
CA GLU A 126 -25.51 -10.19 5.04
C GLU A 126 -25.94 -11.20 6.10
N GLY A 127 -26.31 -10.71 7.29
CA GLY A 127 -26.76 -11.54 8.40
C GLY A 127 -25.64 -12.22 9.19
N ILE A 128 -24.36 -12.04 8.80
CA ILE A 128 -23.20 -12.54 9.54
C ILE A 128 -22.66 -11.42 10.46
N THR A 129 -22.49 -11.75 11.73
CA THR A 129 -21.99 -10.81 12.77
C THR A 129 -20.88 -11.42 13.61
N GLU A 130 -20.39 -12.59 13.21
CA GLU A 130 -19.28 -13.27 13.86
C GLU A 130 -18.32 -13.76 12.79
N ALA A 131 -17.03 -13.60 13.03
CA ALA A 131 -16.00 -14.20 12.19
C ALA A 131 -14.80 -14.64 13.02
N ASN A 132 -14.00 -15.49 12.42
CA ASN A 132 -12.75 -15.97 12.98
C ASN A 132 -11.60 -15.64 12.03
N LEU A 133 -10.51 -15.09 12.55
CA LEU A 133 -9.29 -14.77 11.81
C LEU A 133 -8.09 -15.51 12.41
N GLU A 134 -7.27 -16.09 11.54
CA GLU A 134 -5.98 -16.65 11.91
C GLU A 134 -4.88 -15.71 11.42
N VAL A 135 -3.95 -15.34 12.31
CA VAL A 135 -2.78 -14.54 11.97
C VAL A 135 -1.55 -15.44 12.03
N ALA A 136 -1.03 -15.81 10.87
CA ALA A 136 0.19 -16.58 10.75
C ALA A 136 1.41 -15.65 10.94
N VAL A 137 2.23 -15.93 11.95
CA VAL A 137 3.49 -15.23 12.21
C VAL A 137 4.67 -16.17 12.01
N TYR A 138 5.83 -15.59 11.74
CA TYR A 138 7.05 -16.34 11.46
C TYR A 138 8.21 -15.72 12.23
N GLU A 139 9.10 -16.55 12.75
CA GLU A 139 10.39 -16.12 13.26
C GLU A 139 11.22 -15.48 12.14
N THR A 140 12.14 -14.62 12.53
CA THR A 140 12.96 -13.84 11.60
C THR A 140 14.35 -14.46 11.40
N THR A 141 14.96 -14.20 10.24
CA THR A 141 16.34 -14.60 9.91
C THR A 141 17.02 -13.54 9.04
N PRO A 142 18.34 -13.30 9.20
CA PRO A 142 19.10 -12.47 8.27
C PRO A 142 19.54 -13.23 7.01
N ASP A 143 19.28 -14.54 6.92
CA ASP A 143 19.73 -15.39 5.82
C ASP A 143 18.86 -15.22 4.57
N LEU A 144 19.49 -14.83 3.46
CA LEU A 144 18.86 -14.64 2.15
C LEU A 144 18.91 -15.88 1.26
N THR A 145 19.48 -16.99 1.71
CA THR A 145 19.70 -18.18 0.85
C THR A 145 18.42 -18.74 0.22
N SER A 146 17.27 -18.55 0.87
CA SER A 146 15.96 -18.96 0.34
C SER A 146 15.20 -17.87 -0.43
N VAL A 147 15.78 -16.67 -0.56
CA VAL A 147 15.17 -15.55 -1.28
C VAL A 147 15.66 -15.52 -2.72
N ARG A 148 14.74 -15.31 -3.66
CA ARG A 148 15.05 -15.15 -5.09
C ARG A 148 14.16 -14.09 -5.73
N ILE A 149 14.63 -13.55 -6.84
CA ILE A 149 13.80 -12.80 -7.78
C ILE A 149 13.06 -13.83 -8.64
N GLU A 150 11.77 -13.99 -8.40
CA GLU A 150 10.90 -14.90 -9.16
C GLU A 150 10.73 -14.40 -10.59
N GLN A 151 10.49 -13.11 -10.73
CA GLN A 151 10.28 -12.46 -12.00
C GLN A 151 10.87 -11.05 -11.96
N MET A 152 11.62 -10.75 -13.01
CA MET A 152 12.11 -9.41 -13.27
C MET A 152 11.56 -8.90 -14.60
N HIS A 153 11.09 -7.66 -14.62
CA HIS A 153 10.84 -6.92 -15.84
C HIS A 153 11.76 -5.73 -15.95
N VAL A 154 12.29 -5.48 -17.14
CA VAL A 154 13.02 -4.25 -17.44
C VAL A 154 12.32 -3.53 -18.59
N LEU A 155 11.91 -2.28 -18.33
CA LEU A 155 11.30 -1.42 -19.33
C LEU A 155 12.26 -0.28 -19.64
N PHE A 156 12.41 0.02 -20.92
CA PHE A 156 13.20 1.13 -21.42
C PHE A 156 12.29 2.16 -22.08
N ASP A 157 12.43 3.42 -21.69
CA ASP A 157 11.87 4.55 -22.42
C ASP A 157 13.00 5.50 -22.83
N PHE A 158 12.99 5.91 -24.10
CA PHE A 158 14.05 6.73 -24.69
C PHE A 158 13.55 8.16 -24.85
N ALA A 159 14.11 9.08 -24.07
CA ALA A 159 13.79 10.50 -24.10
C ALA A 159 14.98 11.34 -24.59
N GLN A 160 14.77 12.65 -24.77
CA GLN A 160 15.86 13.56 -25.17
C GLN A 160 16.98 13.64 -24.12
N ASP A 161 16.64 13.44 -22.84
CA ASP A 161 17.55 13.64 -21.71
C ASP A 161 18.25 12.35 -21.26
N GLY A 162 17.96 11.21 -21.90
CA GLY A 162 18.56 9.92 -21.56
C GLY A 162 17.63 8.73 -21.82
N MET A 163 18.03 7.57 -21.31
CA MET A 163 17.22 6.35 -21.29
C MET A 163 16.67 6.16 -19.87
N GLU A 164 15.35 6.24 -19.72
CA GLU A 164 14.65 5.86 -18.50
C GLU A 164 14.56 4.34 -18.43
N VAL A 165 14.98 3.79 -17.30
CA VAL A 165 14.92 2.36 -17.00
C VAL A 165 13.98 2.18 -15.84
N LYS A 166 13.00 1.29 -15.99
CA LYS A 166 12.13 0.85 -14.91
C LYS A 166 12.30 -0.65 -14.71
N GLU A 167 12.70 -1.03 -13.51
CA GLU A 167 12.88 -2.41 -13.08
C GLU A 167 11.75 -2.80 -12.12
N LEU A 168 11.08 -3.89 -12.43
CA LEU A 168 10.10 -4.50 -11.53
C LEU A 168 10.63 -5.83 -11.03
N PHE A 169 10.66 -6.00 -9.71
CA PHE A 169 11.08 -7.22 -9.05
C PHE A 169 9.91 -7.83 -8.31
N ALA A 170 9.61 -9.10 -8.58
CA ALA A 170 8.79 -9.94 -7.72
C ALA A 170 9.70 -10.89 -6.94
N LEU A 171 9.78 -10.71 -5.62
CA LEU A 171 10.61 -11.52 -4.74
C LEU A 171 9.80 -12.64 -4.12
N SER A 172 10.39 -13.83 -4.10
CA SER A 172 9.89 -14.99 -3.34
C SER A 172 10.86 -15.29 -2.20
N ASN A 173 10.32 -15.72 -1.06
CA ASN A 173 11.08 -16.35 0.01
C ASN A 173 10.55 -17.78 0.18
N LEU A 174 11.32 -18.74 -0.31
CA LEU A 174 10.96 -20.16 -0.27
C LEU A 174 11.34 -20.83 1.05
N GLY A 175 11.89 -20.07 1.99
CA GLY A 175 12.23 -20.53 3.33
C GLY A 175 11.02 -20.46 4.26
N GLU A 176 11.20 -20.97 5.47
CA GLU A 176 10.13 -21.01 6.46
C GLU A 176 10.12 -19.76 7.36
N ARG A 177 11.15 -18.92 7.34
CA ARG A 177 11.33 -17.76 8.21
C ARG A 177 11.25 -16.46 7.43
N THR A 178 10.80 -15.40 8.09
CA THR A 178 10.80 -14.05 7.50
C THR A 178 12.22 -13.52 7.39
N VAL A 179 12.64 -13.10 6.20
CA VAL A 179 13.97 -12.53 6.01
C VAL A 179 13.96 -11.04 6.29
N ARG A 180 14.87 -10.56 7.15
CA ARG A 180 15.06 -9.13 7.41
C ARG A 180 16.45 -8.78 7.93
N ALA A 181 16.84 -7.51 7.76
CA ALA A 181 18.00 -6.89 8.42
C ALA A 181 19.33 -7.69 8.30
N GLY A 182 19.56 -8.35 7.17
CA GLY A 182 20.71 -9.24 6.96
C GLY A 182 21.94 -8.58 6.31
N GLN A 183 21.77 -7.44 5.64
CA GLN A 183 22.79 -6.83 4.80
C GLN A 183 23.23 -5.46 5.34
N ASN A 184 24.53 -5.19 5.34
CA ASN A 184 25.06 -3.86 5.67
C ASN A 184 24.90 -2.93 4.46
N ILE A 185 24.36 -1.74 4.67
CA ILE A 185 24.18 -0.75 3.61
C ILE A 185 25.51 -0.01 3.41
N PRO A 186 26.07 0.06 2.18
CA PRO A 186 27.29 0.83 1.94
C PRO A 186 27.16 2.29 2.41
N GLY A 187 28.12 2.75 3.21
CA GLY A 187 28.12 4.11 3.75
C GLY A 187 27.12 4.37 4.90
N ASN A 188 26.36 3.36 5.35
CA ASN A 188 25.42 3.48 6.46
C ASN A 188 25.61 2.32 7.46
N SER A 189 25.89 2.66 8.72
CA SER A 189 26.14 1.67 9.79
C SER A 189 25.00 1.57 10.81
N GLU A 190 23.97 2.39 10.69
CA GLU A 190 22.87 2.48 11.65
C GLU A 190 21.74 1.48 11.32
N VAL A 191 21.53 1.22 10.03
CA VAL A 191 20.42 0.39 9.54
C VAL A 191 20.96 -0.74 8.67
N LYS A 192 20.34 -1.92 8.79
CA LYS A 192 20.59 -3.07 7.92
C LYS A 192 19.43 -3.28 6.97
N ALA A 193 19.76 -3.60 5.73
CA ALA A 193 18.78 -3.93 4.70
C ALA A 193 18.39 -5.40 4.76
N SER A 194 17.19 -5.71 4.28
CA SER A 194 16.82 -7.07 3.93
C SER A 194 17.51 -7.47 2.64
N VAL A 195 17.47 -6.62 1.61
CA VAL A 195 18.08 -6.87 0.29
C VAL A 195 18.77 -5.61 -0.22
N LEU A 196 19.89 -5.79 -0.93
CA LEU A 196 20.57 -4.72 -1.67
C LEU A 196 20.34 -4.94 -3.17
N PHE A 197 20.03 -3.86 -3.88
CA PHE A 197 19.87 -3.83 -5.32
C PHE A 197 20.96 -2.93 -5.91
N PRO A 198 22.03 -3.52 -6.48
CA PRO A 198 23.01 -2.76 -7.24
C PRO A 198 22.37 -2.14 -8.48
N LEU A 199 22.77 -0.93 -8.81
CA LEU A 199 22.36 -0.25 -10.03
C LEU A 199 23.54 -0.10 -10.99
N PRO A 200 23.30 0.04 -12.31
CA PRO A 200 24.35 0.32 -13.26
C PRO A 200 25.12 1.61 -12.93
N GLU A 201 26.38 1.68 -13.38
CA GLU A 201 27.17 2.90 -13.27
C GLU A 201 26.46 4.06 -14.00
N ASN A 202 26.50 5.25 -13.40
CA ASN A 202 25.81 6.46 -13.89
C ASN A 202 24.27 6.41 -13.81
N ALA A 203 23.67 5.47 -13.09
CA ALA A 203 22.27 5.55 -12.72
C ALA A 203 22.02 6.81 -11.86
N ASP A 204 21.13 7.67 -12.32
CA ASP A 204 20.74 8.90 -11.63
C ASP A 204 19.22 9.00 -11.52
N PHE A 205 18.71 9.97 -10.75
CA PHE A 205 17.28 10.23 -10.57
C PHE A 205 16.47 9.01 -10.09
N ILE A 206 17.08 8.19 -9.23
CA ILE A 206 16.45 6.97 -8.68
C ILE A 206 15.10 7.31 -8.04
N ASN A 207 14.05 6.57 -8.40
CA ASN A 207 12.70 6.74 -7.89
C ASN A 207 12.04 5.37 -7.64
N PHE A 208 10.94 5.34 -6.87
CA PHE A 208 10.22 4.12 -6.51
C PHE A 208 8.72 4.29 -6.75
N GLU A 209 8.03 3.20 -7.07
CA GLU A 209 6.57 3.18 -7.23
C GLU A 209 5.94 2.08 -6.34
N PRO A 210 5.08 2.44 -5.37
CA PRO A 210 4.82 3.80 -4.90
C PRO A 210 6.07 4.44 -4.25
N GLN A 211 6.05 5.75 -4.12
CA GLN A 211 7.12 6.46 -3.41
C GLN A 211 7.07 6.11 -1.92
N ASP A 212 8.15 5.54 -1.41
CA ASP A 212 8.29 5.19 0.01
C ASP A 212 9.69 5.55 0.51
N ASN A 213 9.77 6.68 1.23
CA ASN A 213 11.04 7.18 1.79
C ASN A 213 11.43 6.49 3.10
N THR A 214 10.60 5.57 3.62
CA THR A 214 10.86 4.83 4.86
C THR A 214 11.38 3.42 4.59
N ARG A 215 11.00 2.83 3.44
CA ARG A 215 11.42 1.49 3.03
C ARG A 215 12.74 1.46 2.28
N PHE A 216 13.02 2.46 1.44
CA PHE A 216 14.18 2.43 0.55
C PHE A 216 15.27 3.41 0.98
N ILE A 217 16.51 2.93 1.07
CA ILE A 217 17.71 3.76 1.31
C ILE A 217 18.60 3.72 0.07
N LYS A 218 18.80 4.86 -0.58
CA LYS A 218 19.74 5.02 -1.69
C LYS A 218 21.18 5.09 -1.15
N TYR A 219 22.12 4.49 -1.86
CA TYR A 219 23.55 4.57 -1.57
C TYR A 219 24.35 4.63 -2.87
N ASP A 220 25.65 4.90 -2.77
CA ASP A 220 26.51 4.96 -3.95
C ASP A 220 26.60 3.58 -4.64
N GLY A 221 26.05 3.47 -5.85
CA GLY A 221 25.97 2.21 -6.60
C GLY A 221 24.68 1.42 -6.45
N GLY A 222 23.65 1.92 -5.75
CA GLY A 222 22.36 1.21 -5.69
C GLY A 222 21.35 1.71 -4.67
N PHE A 223 20.43 0.82 -4.30
CA PHE A 223 19.49 1.06 -3.21
C PHE A 223 19.28 -0.19 -2.35
N ALA A 224 18.85 0.04 -1.11
CA ALA A 224 18.56 -0.97 -0.12
C ALA A 224 17.05 -1.03 0.12
N ASP A 225 16.48 -2.24 0.21
CA ASP A 225 15.12 -2.47 0.66
C ASP A 225 15.15 -2.95 2.13
N LEU A 226 14.49 -2.19 3.00
CA LEU A 226 14.37 -2.51 4.43
C LEU A 226 13.19 -3.44 4.75
N ALA A 227 12.26 -3.63 3.81
CA ALA A 227 11.06 -4.42 4.08
C ALA A 227 11.42 -5.87 4.39
N SER A 228 10.74 -6.44 5.39
CA SER A 228 10.77 -7.88 5.66
C SER A 228 10.23 -8.66 4.46
N ILE A 229 10.80 -9.84 4.18
CA ILE A 229 10.35 -10.75 3.12
C ILE A 229 9.76 -11.99 3.78
N GLN A 230 8.44 -12.03 3.88
CA GLN A 230 7.72 -13.14 4.51
C GLN A 230 7.83 -14.42 3.67
N PRO A 231 7.69 -15.62 4.25
CA PRO A 231 7.58 -16.85 3.47
C PRO A 231 6.47 -16.79 2.43
N GLY A 232 6.77 -17.24 1.21
CA GLY A 232 5.81 -17.30 0.11
C GLY A 232 6.39 -16.94 -1.25
N GLU A 233 5.58 -17.14 -2.28
CA GLU A 233 5.90 -16.79 -3.66
C GLU A 233 5.45 -15.37 -3.99
N MET A 234 6.31 -14.60 -4.65
CA MET A 234 6.01 -13.23 -5.12
C MET A 234 5.42 -12.30 -4.05
N VAL A 235 5.86 -12.46 -2.80
CA VAL A 235 5.33 -11.75 -1.63
C VAL A 235 5.70 -10.27 -1.59
N ASN A 236 6.84 -9.90 -2.19
CA ASN A 236 7.28 -8.51 -2.24
C ASN A 236 7.43 -8.07 -3.70
N MET A 237 6.71 -7.02 -4.07
CA MET A 237 6.89 -6.33 -5.34
C MET A 237 7.63 -5.02 -5.14
N ILE A 238 8.59 -4.74 -6.01
CA ILE A 238 9.39 -3.50 -6.01
C ILE A 238 9.37 -2.96 -7.43
N VAL A 239 9.12 -1.66 -7.57
CA VAL A 239 9.27 -0.93 -8.83
C VAL A 239 10.28 0.18 -8.59
N ALA A 240 11.42 0.11 -9.26
CA ALA A 240 12.47 1.11 -9.20
C ALA A 240 12.71 1.72 -10.59
N GLY A 241 12.74 3.05 -10.67
CA GLY A 241 13.06 3.77 -11.88
C GLY A 241 14.36 4.56 -11.73
N TYR A 242 15.12 4.71 -12.82
CA TYR A 242 16.33 5.54 -12.87
C TYR A 242 16.64 5.97 -14.29
N LEU A 243 17.45 7.02 -14.44
CA LEU A 243 17.93 7.52 -15.72
C LEU A 243 19.36 7.05 -15.96
N LEU A 244 19.62 6.59 -17.18
CA LEU A 244 20.97 6.37 -17.70
C LEU A 244 21.26 7.38 -18.82
N PRO A 245 22.49 7.92 -18.89
CA PRO A 245 22.93 8.67 -20.06
C PRO A 245 22.80 7.82 -21.32
N TYR A 246 22.38 8.45 -22.42
CA TYR A 246 22.33 7.76 -23.71
C TYR A 246 23.76 7.56 -24.25
N ALA A 247 24.06 6.35 -24.70
CA ALA A 247 25.31 6.00 -25.38
C ALA A 247 25.01 5.19 -26.65
N ASP A 248 25.81 5.33 -27.70
CA ASP A 248 25.69 4.51 -28.91
C ASP A 248 27.06 3.87 -29.27
N PRO A 249 27.21 2.54 -29.20
CA PRO A 249 26.21 1.55 -28.76
C PRO A 249 26.01 1.53 -27.24
N GLN A 250 24.77 1.33 -26.78
CA GLN A 250 24.46 1.11 -25.36
C GLN A 250 24.45 -0.39 -25.05
N THR A 251 25.18 -0.79 -24.01
CA THR A 251 25.02 -2.13 -23.40
C THR A 251 24.43 -1.94 -22.01
N PHE A 252 23.26 -2.53 -21.78
CA PHE A 252 22.66 -2.60 -20.46
C PHE A 252 23.14 -3.87 -19.76
N SER A 253 23.58 -3.75 -18.51
CA SER A 253 23.98 -4.88 -17.67
C SER A 253 23.26 -4.79 -16.35
N PHE A 254 22.40 -5.76 -16.08
CA PHE A 254 21.73 -5.92 -14.81
C PHE A 254 22.63 -6.65 -13.82
N GLN A 255 22.67 -6.19 -12.57
CA GLN A 255 23.40 -6.82 -11.49
C GLN A 255 22.46 -7.10 -10.31
N THR A 256 22.61 -8.27 -9.70
CA THR A 256 21.80 -8.69 -8.56
C THR A 256 22.63 -9.51 -7.59
N THR A 257 22.28 -9.39 -6.31
CA THR A 257 22.81 -10.26 -5.25
C THR A 257 21.97 -11.52 -5.05
N LEU A 258 20.76 -11.56 -5.62
CA LEU A 258 19.82 -12.67 -5.51
C LEU A 258 19.78 -13.51 -6.79
N PRO A 259 19.56 -14.84 -6.68
CA PRO A 259 19.22 -15.67 -7.84
C PRO A 259 17.99 -15.13 -8.59
N VAL A 260 18.01 -15.23 -9.91
CA VAL A 260 16.90 -14.80 -10.77
C VAL A 260 16.34 -16.01 -11.50
N GLN A 261 15.03 -16.23 -11.36
CA GLN A 261 14.34 -17.33 -11.99
C GLN A 261 13.90 -16.98 -13.43
N SER A 262 13.43 -15.75 -13.66
CA SER A 262 12.97 -15.28 -14.97
C SER A 262 13.24 -13.79 -15.16
N VAL A 263 13.59 -13.39 -16.39
CA VAL A 263 13.74 -12.01 -16.84
C VAL A 263 12.94 -11.84 -18.13
N ASN A 264 12.16 -10.76 -18.21
CA ASN A 264 11.43 -10.35 -19.41
C ASN A 264 11.73 -8.90 -19.79
#